data_AF-A0A960B7V3-F1
#
_entry.id   AF-A0A960B7V3-F1
#
_cell.length_a   1.000
_cell.length_b   1.000
_cell.length_c   1.000
_cell.angle_alpha   90.00
_cell.angle_beta   90.00
_cell.angle_gamma   90.00
#
_symmetry.space_group_name_H-M   'P 1'
#
loop_
_entity.id
_entity.type
_entity.pdbx_description
1 polymer ?
#
loop_
_entity_poly.entity_id
_entity_poly.type
_entity_poly.pdbx_seq_one_letter_code
_entity_poly.pdbx_strand_id
1 'polypeptide(L)'
;MSVATQLGLSDPTQELLALAREAWPQWQAAYPAFGVVEDLLDLPAWIRAADREEADDVLHVLAELGSPSGGDDVTAAGALAWLLLPGACVVAHRLRALTSRIDEVVAAQLWLEVRGFPWERQRKVAANITMNTRRGVLRDLGIGQDARYADPTWARSIPLGPDSELWTVMDAKRLPRSATAETELAEVLVWALAQGVIDERDRDLLVTLAVAADRAGVRHSGRGRGGLTSHLVTTAVAKEAGVSPITIRRRATASLKALAAAAAQISA
;
A
#
# COMPACT_ATOMS: atom_id res chain seq x y z
N MET A 1 0.07 25.65 17.79
CA MET A 1 -0.42 24.68 18.80
C MET A 1 0.67 23.64 18.98
N SER A 2 0.99 23.18 20.19
CA SER A 2 2.08 22.21 20.40
C SER A 2 1.60 20.77 20.20
N VAL A 3 2.54 19.82 20.01
CA VAL A 3 2.24 18.37 20.01
C VAL A 3 1.45 17.96 21.26
N ALA A 4 1.80 18.48 22.43
CA ALA A 4 1.10 18.19 23.68
C ALA A 4 -0.36 18.68 23.68
N THR A 5 -0.65 19.80 23.02
CA THR A 5 -2.02 20.32 22.89
C THR A 5 -2.84 19.44 21.96
N GLN A 6 -2.25 18.97 20.86
CA GLN A 6 -2.93 18.10 19.90
C GLN A 6 -3.28 16.72 20.47
N LEU A 7 -2.55 16.27 21.50
CA LEU A 7 -2.80 15.00 22.19
C LEU A 7 -3.68 15.14 23.44
N GLY A 8 -4.06 16.35 23.85
CA GLY A 8 -4.76 16.54 25.13
C GLY A 8 -3.87 16.31 26.36
N LEU A 9 -2.53 16.36 26.20
CA LEU A 9 -1.54 16.04 27.24
C LEU A 9 -0.81 17.28 27.77
N SER A 10 -1.35 18.49 27.53
CA SER A 10 -0.72 19.75 27.95
C SER A 10 -0.88 20.03 29.44
N ASP A 11 -2.00 19.58 30.03
CA ASP A 11 -2.30 19.74 31.44
C ASP A 11 -2.31 18.35 32.11
N PRO A 12 -1.35 18.05 33.02
CA PRO A 12 -1.29 16.78 33.72
C PRO A 12 -2.48 16.51 34.67
N THR A 13 -3.36 17.50 34.87
CA THR A 13 -4.56 17.39 35.71
C THR A 13 -5.83 17.11 34.91
N GLN A 14 -5.73 16.95 33.59
CA GLN A 14 -6.88 16.76 32.71
C GLN A 14 -6.80 15.46 31.90
N GLU A 15 -7.96 15.05 31.40
CA GLU A 15 -8.15 13.98 30.40
C GLU A 15 -7.43 12.68 30.76
N LEU A 16 -6.62 12.14 29.82
CA LEU A 16 -5.94 10.86 29.96
C LEU A 16 -4.90 10.84 31.08
N LEU A 17 -4.24 11.97 31.36
CA LEU A 17 -3.24 12.03 32.42
C LEU A 17 -3.85 12.05 33.81
N ALA A 18 -5.00 12.69 33.99
CA ALA A 18 -5.74 12.61 35.24
C ALA A 18 -6.14 11.16 35.54
N LEU A 19 -6.71 10.47 34.55
CA LEU A 19 -7.10 9.07 34.68
C LEU A 19 -5.89 8.14 34.92
N ALA A 20 -4.77 8.39 34.24
CA ALA A 20 -3.54 7.62 34.44
C ALA A 20 -2.96 7.81 35.85
N ARG A 21 -3.04 9.01 36.42
CA ARG A 21 -2.63 9.27 37.81
C ARG A 21 -3.54 8.57 38.81
N GLU A 22 -4.84 8.53 38.56
CA GLU A 22 -5.79 7.78 39.40
C GLU A 22 -5.54 6.26 39.35
N ALA A 23 -5.17 5.74 38.18
CA ALA A 23 -4.84 4.33 37.98
C ALA A 23 -3.44 3.93 38.51
N TRP A 24 -2.55 4.90 38.71
CA TRP A 24 -1.15 4.66 39.08
C TRP A 24 -0.95 3.74 40.28
N PRO A 25 -1.65 3.92 41.43
CA PRO A 25 -1.46 3.03 42.59
C PRO A 25 -1.85 1.57 42.29
N GLN A 26 -2.87 1.36 41.44
CA GLN A 26 -3.28 0.03 41.01
C GLN A 26 -2.22 -0.59 40.10
N TRP A 27 -1.65 0.19 39.18
CA TRP A 27 -0.56 -0.27 38.33
C TRP A 27 0.67 -0.63 39.17
N GLN A 28 1.03 0.15 40.20
CA GLN A 28 2.13 -0.19 41.10
C GLN A 28 1.91 -1.49 41.86
N ALA A 29 0.68 -1.77 42.28
CA ALA A 29 0.34 -3.03 42.94
C ALA A 29 0.45 -4.24 42.00
N ALA A 30 0.09 -4.06 40.72
CA ALA A 30 0.13 -5.12 39.71
C ALA A 30 1.52 -5.32 39.08
N TYR A 31 2.29 -4.25 38.93
CA TYR A 31 3.56 -4.22 38.22
C TYR A 31 4.66 -3.62 39.11
N PRO A 32 5.53 -4.46 39.70
CA PRO A 32 6.60 -4.00 40.58
C PRO A 32 7.54 -2.97 39.95
N ALA A 33 7.67 -2.97 38.62
CA ALA A 33 8.48 -2.00 37.88
C ALA A 33 8.07 -0.53 38.12
N PHE A 34 6.80 -0.27 38.46
CA PHE A 34 6.32 1.08 38.75
C PHE A 34 6.59 1.54 40.19
N GLY A 35 7.12 0.68 41.06
CA GLY A 35 7.50 1.01 42.44
C GLY A 35 8.70 1.95 42.59
N VAL A 36 9.13 2.61 41.50
CA VAL A 36 10.28 3.52 41.46
C VAL A 36 9.93 4.97 41.85
N VAL A 37 8.65 5.36 41.75
CA VAL A 37 8.14 6.69 42.11
C VAL A 37 6.74 6.58 42.72
N GLU A 38 6.39 7.47 43.65
CA GLU A 38 5.07 7.50 44.30
C GLU A 38 3.98 8.06 43.37
N ASP A 39 4.27 9.15 42.64
CA ASP A 39 3.37 9.77 41.67
C ASP A 39 3.90 9.58 40.24
N LEU A 40 3.01 9.29 39.29
CA LEU A 40 3.30 9.24 37.86
C LEU A 40 4.01 10.53 37.37
N LEU A 41 3.70 11.68 37.98
CA LEU A 41 4.32 12.96 37.60
C LEU A 41 5.81 13.08 37.95
N ASP A 42 6.31 12.25 38.86
CA ASP A 42 7.73 12.21 39.22
C ASP A 42 8.55 11.35 38.25
N LEU A 43 7.86 10.53 37.44
CA LEU A 43 8.49 9.57 36.54
C LEU A 43 9.42 10.22 35.48
N PRO A 44 9.13 11.39 34.88
CA PRO A 44 10.07 12.05 33.96
C PRO A 44 11.39 12.46 34.62
N ALA A 45 11.34 12.87 35.90
CA ALA A 45 12.55 13.23 36.63
C ALA A 45 13.39 11.98 36.92
N TRP A 46 12.73 10.90 37.33
CA TRP A 46 13.37 9.61 37.56
C TRP A 46 13.97 9.01 36.28
N ILE A 47 13.24 8.97 35.16
CA ILE A 47 13.74 8.45 33.87
C ILE A 47 15.01 9.17 33.40
N ARG A 48 15.13 10.48 33.68
CA ARG A 48 16.34 11.24 33.32
C ARG A 48 17.57 10.88 34.17
N ALA A 49 17.36 10.35 35.36
CA ALA A 49 18.41 10.01 36.32
C ALA A 49 18.75 8.51 36.34
N ALA A 50 17.80 7.64 36.00
CA ALA A 50 17.93 6.20 35.98
C ALA A 50 18.87 5.67 34.88
N ASP A 51 19.31 4.42 35.01
CA ASP A 51 19.98 3.73 33.90
C ASP A 51 19.02 3.56 32.71
N ARG A 52 19.59 3.44 31.51
CA ARG A 52 18.80 3.23 30.28
C ARG A 52 18.00 1.93 30.31
N GLU A 53 18.52 0.87 30.92
CA GLU A 53 17.82 -0.41 31.02
C GLU A 53 16.63 -0.32 31.98
N GLU A 54 16.84 0.26 33.16
CA GLU A 54 15.77 0.48 34.15
C GLU A 54 14.67 1.41 33.62
N ALA A 55 15.05 2.49 32.94
CA ALA A 55 14.11 3.38 32.30
C ALA A 55 13.33 2.67 31.18
N ASP A 56 14.00 1.82 30.39
CA ASP A 56 13.35 1.07 29.32
C ASP A 56 12.36 0.04 29.86
N ASP A 57 12.67 -0.63 30.98
CA ASP A 57 11.77 -1.59 31.61
C ASP A 57 10.45 -0.93 32.04
N VAL A 58 10.51 0.24 32.68
CA VAL A 58 9.29 0.98 33.05
C VAL A 58 8.47 1.39 31.82
N LEU A 59 9.14 1.89 30.78
CA LEU A 59 8.48 2.26 29.53
C LEU A 59 7.90 1.04 28.79
N HIS A 60 8.53 -0.12 28.93
CA HIS A 60 8.10 -1.37 28.32
C HIS A 60 6.82 -1.90 28.96
N VAL A 61 6.71 -1.84 30.29
CA VAL A 61 5.45 -2.18 31.00
C VAL A 61 4.32 -1.24 30.59
N LEU A 62 4.57 0.07 30.46
CA LEU A 62 3.55 1.01 29.95
C LEU A 62 3.14 0.69 28.50
N ALA A 63 4.09 0.26 27.67
CA ALA A 63 3.82 -0.12 26.28
C ALA A 63 2.99 -1.41 26.19
N GLU A 64 3.28 -2.41 27.02
CA GLU A 64 2.47 -3.63 27.14
C GLU A 64 1.05 -3.31 27.61
N LEU A 65 0.92 -2.51 28.69
CA LEU A 65 -0.36 -2.15 29.27
C LEU A 65 -1.23 -1.35 28.31
N GLY A 66 -0.64 -0.42 27.55
CA GLY A 66 -1.36 0.40 26.57
C GLY A 66 -1.59 -0.24 25.19
N SER A 67 -0.98 -1.38 24.91
CA SER A 67 -1.12 -2.06 23.62
C SER A 67 -2.46 -2.80 23.51
N PRO A 68 -3.16 -2.75 22.35
CA PRO A 68 -4.31 -3.61 22.08
C PRO A 68 -4.02 -5.11 22.17
N SER A 69 -2.76 -5.54 21.99
CA SER A 69 -2.35 -6.94 22.15
C SER A 69 -1.98 -7.32 23.60
N GLY A 70 -1.92 -6.33 24.50
CA GLY A 70 -1.62 -6.50 25.92
C GLY A 70 -2.80 -6.09 26.80
N GLY A 71 -2.67 -5.00 27.54
CA GLY A 71 -3.71 -4.54 28.48
C GLY A 71 -4.84 -3.72 27.85
N ASP A 72 -4.65 -3.17 26.66
CA ASP A 72 -5.54 -2.21 25.97
C ASP A 72 -5.98 -1.01 26.83
N ASP A 73 -5.15 -0.62 27.80
CA ASP A 73 -5.41 0.52 28.66
C ASP A 73 -5.02 1.83 27.95
N VAL A 74 -6.02 2.55 27.47
CA VAL A 74 -5.84 3.84 26.78
C VAL A 74 -5.15 4.89 27.66
N THR A 75 -5.32 4.82 28.98
CA THR A 75 -4.70 5.76 29.92
C THR A 75 -3.21 5.47 30.11
N ALA A 76 -2.81 4.19 30.10
CA ALA A 76 -1.40 3.79 30.05
C ALA A 76 -0.71 4.23 28.75
N ALA A 77 -1.40 4.11 27.62
CA ALA A 77 -0.93 4.66 26.35
C ALA A 77 -0.78 6.20 26.42
N GLY A 78 -1.72 6.89 27.06
CA GLY A 78 -1.63 8.33 27.33
C GLY A 78 -0.41 8.71 28.18
N ALA A 79 -0.16 7.97 29.26
CA ALA A 79 1.01 8.15 30.11
C ALA A 79 2.32 7.94 29.34
N LEU A 80 2.42 6.87 28.53
CA LEU A 80 3.57 6.62 27.67
C LEU A 80 3.77 7.75 26.65
N ALA A 81 2.72 8.18 25.96
CA ALA A 81 2.79 9.28 25.02
C ALA A 81 3.28 10.58 25.68
N TRP A 82 2.82 10.86 26.90
CA TRP A 82 3.26 12.00 27.69
C TRP A 82 4.76 11.94 28.04
N LEU A 83 5.26 10.79 28.48
CA LEU A 83 6.69 10.58 28.76
C LEU A 83 7.57 10.80 27.51
N LEU A 84 7.02 10.52 26.33
CA LEU A 84 7.72 10.67 25.04
C LEU A 84 7.56 12.06 24.39
N LEU A 85 6.76 12.96 24.99
CA LEU A 85 6.56 14.32 24.47
C LEU A 85 7.86 15.09 24.20
N PRO A 86 8.92 15.03 25.05
CA PRO A 86 10.17 15.73 24.76
C PRO A 86 10.79 15.28 23.43
N GLY A 87 10.78 13.97 23.16
CA GLY A 87 11.27 13.39 21.90
C GLY A 87 10.40 13.82 20.71
N ALA A 88 9.08 13.77 20.86
CA ALA A 88 8.13 14.18 19.84
C ALA A 88 8.23 15.69 19.51
N CYS A 89 8.43 16.55 20.52
CA CYS A 89 8.65 17.98 20.32
C CYS A 89 9.93 18.26 19.52
N VAL A 90 11.00 17.48 19.74
CA VAL A 90 12.22 17.57 18.94
C VAL A 90 11.94 17.16 17.49
N VAL A 91 11.15 16.11 17.25
CA VAL A 91 10.73 15.70 15.90
C VAL A 91 9.93 16.82 15.23
N ALA A 92 8.91 17.37 15.90
CA ALA A 92 8.11 18.47 15.37
C ALA A 92 8.95 19.70 15.03
N HIS A 93 9.85 20.10 15.94
CA HIS A 93 10.73 21.24 15.71
C HIS A 93 11.64 21.06 14.49
N ARG A 94 12.20 19.85 14.30
CA ARG A 94 13.07 19.52 13.17
C ARG A 94 12.33 19.47 11.83
N LEU A 95 11.03 19.15 11.85
CA LEU A 95 10.20 18.99 10.66
C LEU A 95 9.26 20.18 10.38
N ARG A 96 9.32 21.24 11.20
CA ARG A 96 8.41 22.40 11.12
C ARG A 96 8.33 23.10 9.77
N ALA A 97 9.37 22.99 8.95
CA ALA A 97 9.41 23.61 7.63
C ALA A 97 8.59 22.84 6.57
N LEU A 98 8.14 21.61 6.87
CA LEU A 98 7.45 20.76 5.91
C LEU A 98 5.95 21.05 5.80
N THR A 99 5.32 21.55 6.86
CA THR A 99 3.90 21.90 6.88
C THR A 99 3.57 22.80 8.07
N SER A 100 2.57 23.67 7.94
CA SER A 100 2.03 24.47 9.05
C SER A 100 1.30 23.63 10.10
N ARG A 101 0.91 22.39 9.77
CA ARG A 101 0.19 21.46 10.65
C ARG A 101 1.11 20.42 11.28
N ILE A 102 2.40 20.73 11.44
CA ILE A 102 3.40 19.72 11.83
C ILE A 102 3.09 19.07 13.18
N ASP A 103 2.60 19.85 14.13
CA ASP A 103 2.28 19.38 15.47
C ASP A 103 1.13 18.37 15.46
N GLU A 104 0.16 18.52 14.55
CA GLU A 104 -0.97 17.60 14.38
C GLU A 104 -0.50 16.25 13.81
N VAL A 105 0.34 16.30 12.78
CA VAL A 105 0.87 15.07 12.14
C VAL A 105 1.76 14.31 13.11
N VAL A 106 2.61 15.01 13.87
CA VAL A 106 3.48 14.40 14.88
C VAL A 106 2.67 13.79 16.02
N ALA A 107 1.63 14.49 16.50
CA ALA A 107 0.72 13.96 17.52
C ALA A 107 0.02 12.67 17.05
N ALA A 108 -0.58 12.70 15.87
CA ALA A 108 -1.25 11.52 15.30
C ALA A 108 -0.29 10.34 15.16
N GLN A 109 0.92 10.57 14.64
CA GLN A 109 1.92 9.53 14.47
C GLN A 109 2.47 9.01 15.80
N LEU A 110 2.70 9.88 16.79
CA LEU A 110 3.10 9.43 18.13
C LEU A 110 2.06 8.50 18.73
N TRP A 111 0.77 8.85 18.64
CA TRP A 111 -0.31 8.01 19.16
C TRP A 111 -0.36 6.64 18.50
N LEU A 112 -0.25 6.60 17.17
CA LEU A 112 -0.21 5.34 16.41
C LEU A 112 0.99 4.47 16.81
N GLU A 113 2.17 5.07 16.95
CA GLU A 113 3.38 4.33 17.32
C GLU A 113 3.38 3.87 18.78
N VAL A 114 2.74 4.61 19.68
CA VAL A 114 2.52 4.19 21.08
C VAL A 114 1.55 3.01 21.14
N ARG A 115 0.37 3.10 20.49
CA ARG A 115 -0.62 2.01 20.49
C ARG A 115 -0.20 0.80 19.66
N GLY A 116 0.67 0.98 18.67
CA GLY A 116 1.14 -0.06 17.77
C GLY A 116 2.50 -0.64 18.10
N PHE A 117 3.12 -0.24 19.21
CA PHE A 117 4.47 -0.69 19.56
C PHE A 117 4.49 -2.21 19.81
N PRO A 118 5.32 -2.99 19.09
CA PRO A 118 5.32 -4.45 19.20
C PRO A 118 6.14 -4.91 20.41
N TRP A 119 5.61 -4.68 21.61
CA TRP A 119 6.26 -4.87 22.91
C TRP A 119 6.76 -6.31 23.12
N GLU A 120 6.10 -7.33 22.55
CA GLU A 120 6.48 -8.73 22.73
C GLU A 120 7.86 -9.06 22.14
N ARG A 121 8.28 -8.29 21.13
CA ARG A 121 9.50 -8.55 20.35
C ARG A 121 10.48 -7.38 20.30
N GLN A 122 10.12 -6.21 20.85
CA GLN A 122 10.96 -5.01 20.83
C GLN A 122 11.16 -4.42 22.22
N ARG A 123 12.37 -3.91 22.42
CA ARG A 123 12.82 -3.11 23.57
C ARG A 123 13.25 -1.73 23.08
N LYS A 124 13.85 -0.90 23.92
CA LYS A 124 14.26 0.48 23.58
C LYS A 124 13.06 1.31 23.15
N VAL A 125 12.01 1.27 23.96
CA VAL A 125 10.67 1.80 23.69
C VAL A 125 10.74 3.25 23.24
N ALA A 126 11.35 4.13 24.05
CA ALA A 126 11.46 5.55 23.72
C ALA A 126 12.19 5.80 22.40
N ALA A 127 13.30 5.11 22.17
CA ALA A 127 14.12 5.29 20.98
C ALA A 127 13.39 4.82 19.71
N ASN A 128 12.75 3.64 19.76
CA ASN A 128 12.02 3.07 18.65
C ASN A 128 10.75 3.86 18.33
N ILE A 129 9.94 4.20 19.33
CA ILE A 129 8.72 4.99 19.14
C ILE A 129 9.06 6.37 18.56
N THR A 130 10.07 7.08 19.10
CA THR A 130 10.45 8.41 18.59
C THR A 130 10.97 8.32 17.15
N MET A 131 11.79 7.31 16.85
CA MET A 131 12.32 7.10 15.50
C MET A 131 11.21 6.75 14.51
N ASN A 132 10.31 5.84 14.88
CA ASN A 132 9.19 5.44 14.04
C ASN A 132 8.20 6.60 13.86
N THR A 133 7.93 7.39 14.90
CA THR A 133 7.11 8.61 14.81
C THR A 133 7.66 9.53 13.73
N ARG A 134 8.98 9.77 13.72
CA ARG A 134 9.61 10.56 12.66
C ARG A 134 9.43 9.92 11.27
N ARG A 135 9.60 8.60 11.14
CA ARG A 135 9.40 7.89 9.86
C ARG A 135 7.94 7.96 9.39
N GLY A 136 6.99 7.80 10.31
CA GLY A 136 5.55 7.93 10.07
C GLY A 136 5.18 9.33 9.59
N VAL A 137 5.69 10.38 10.24
CA VAL A 137 5.47 11.77 9.79
C VAL A 137 6.01 11.99 8.36
N LEU A 138 7.22 11.51 8.07
CA LEU A 138 7.77 11.64 6.71
C LEU A 138 6.98 10.83 5.69
N ARG A 139 6.50 9.65 6.06
CA ARG A 139 5.64 8.80 5.24
C ARG A 139 4.33 9.50 4.90
N ASP A 140 3.64 10.06 5.89
CA ASP A 140 2.37 10.78 5.71
C ASP A 140 2.52 12.02 4.83
N LEU A 141 3.67 12.69 4.92
CA LEU A 141 3.98 13.84 4.07
C LEU A 141 4.50 13.44 2.68
N GLY A 142 4.62 12.15 2.39
CA GLY A 142 5.13 11.65 1.10
C GLY A 142 6.63 11.86 0.88
N ILE A 143 7.41 12.07 1.94
CA ILE A 143 8.81 12.47 1.88
C ILE A 143 9.74 11.29 2.17
N GLY A 144 10.75 11.14 1.32
CA GLY A 144 11.86 10.20 1.54
C GLY A 144 11.52 8.75 1.18
N GLN A 145 12.45 7.85 1.48
CA GLN A 145 12.35 6.45 1.07
C GLN A 145 11.24 5.70 1.81
N ASP A 146 10.96 6.04 3.07
CA ASP A 146 9.92 5.37 3.87
C ASP A 146 8.52 5.57 3.26
N ALA A 147 8.23 6.76 2.72
CA ALA A 147 7.02 7.02 1.93
C ALA A 147 6.96 6.13 0.68
N ARG A 148 8.10 5.97 -0.01
CA ARG A 148 8.20 5.18 -1.25
C ARG A 148 8.05 3.68 -1.04
N TYR A 149 8.54 3.16 0.09
CA TYR A 149 8.38 1.76 0.44
C TYR A 149 6.97 1.45 0.93
N ALA A 150 6.33 2.36 1.65
CA ALA A 150 4.97 2.18 2.14
C ALA A 150 3.96 2.10 0.98
N ASP A 151 4.11 2.95 -0.04
CA ASP A 151 3.31 2.88 -1.25
C ASP A 151 4.15 3.14 -2.51
N PRO A 152 4.67 2.07 -3.14
CA PRO A 152 5.44 2.17 -4.38
C PRO A 152 4.62 2.70 -5.57
N THR A 153 3.29 2.55 -5.53
CA THR A 153 2.40 3.03 -6.58
C THR A 153 2.24 4.54 -6.47
N TRP A 154 1.94 5.03 -5.26
CA TRP A 154 1.88 6.46 -4.96
C TRP A 154 3.20 7.16 -5.22
N ALA A 155 4.33 6.54 -4.84
CA ALA A 155 5.65 7.11 -5.11
C ALA A 155 6.04 7.19 -6.59
N ARG A 156 5.35 6.44 -7.46
CA ARG A 156 5.55 6.46 -8.92
C ARG A 156 4.44 7.22 -9.63
N SER A 157 3.45 7.75 -8.92
CA SER A 157 2.39 8.56 -9.48
C SER A 157 2.63 10.05 -9.21
N ILE A 158 2.16 10.88 -10.12
CA ILE A 158 2.09 12.33 -9.93
C ILE A 158 0.60 12.65 -9.85
N PRO A 159 0.08 13.09 -8.69
CA PRO A 159 -1.32 13.48 -8.60
C PRO A 159 -1.56 14.70 -9.50
N LEU A 160 -2.51 14.56 -10.42
CA LEU A 160 -2.95 15.65 -11.28
C LEU A 160 -4.24 16.23 -10.70
N GLY A 161 -4.24 17.53 -10.43
CA GLY A 161 -5.47 18.24 -10.08
C GLY A 161 -6.48 18.18 -11.25
N PRO A 162 -7.79 18.31 -10.99
CA PRO A 162 -8.83 18.20 -12.02
C PRO A 162 -8.63 19.17 -13.19
N ASP A 163 -8.02 20.34 -12.94
CA ASP A 163 -7.79 21.38 -13.94
C ASP A 163 -6.40 21.30 -14.61
N SER A 164 -5.67 20.19 -14.40
CA SER A 164 -4.34 20.02 -14.98
C SER A 164 -4.40 19.91 -16.51
N GLU A 165 -3.65 20.76 -17.23
CA GLU A 165 -3.49 20.67 -18.69
C GLU A 165 -2.93 19.31 -19.15
N LEU A 166 -2.25 18.58 -18.25
CA LEU A 166 -1.80 17.21 -18.51
C LEU A 166 -2.95 16.24 -18.75
N TRP A 167 -4.17 16.52 -18.25
CA TRP A 167 -5.36 15.74 -18.62
C TRP A 167 -5.63 15.82 -20.12
N THR A 168 -5.55 17.01 -20.72
CA THR A 168 -5.73 17.19 -22.16
C THR A 168 -4.64 16.48 -22.97
N VAL A 169 -3.39 16.50 -22.50
CA VAL A 169 -2.29 15.75 -23.13
C VAL A 169 -2.50 14.24 -22.99
N MET A 170 -3.00 13.77 -21.86
CA MET A 170 -3.33 12.35 -21.66
C MET A 170 -4.51 11.91 -22.52
N ASP A 171 -5.54 12.74 -22.66
CA ASP A 171 -6.69 12.49 -23.53
C ASP A 171 -6.30 12.54 -25.00
N ALA A 172 -5.36 13.40 -25.40
CA ALA A 172 -4.80 13.43 -26.74
C ALA A 172 -3.87 12.24 -27.03
N LYS A 173 -3.21 11.69 -25.99
CA LYS A 173 -2.38 10.47 -26.07
C LYS A 173 -3.18 9.19 -25.95
N ARG A 174 -4.40 9.22 -25.42
CA ARG A 174 -5.39 8.20 -25.75
C ARG A 174 -5.49 8.26 -27.26
N LEU A 175 -5.00 7.20 -27.93
CA LEU A 175 -5.29 7.06 -29.35
C LEU A 175 -6.79 7.35 -29.51
N PRO A 176 -7.20 8.11 -30.54
CA PRO A 176 -8.61 8.18 -30.91
C PRO A 176 -9.13 6.76 -30.81
N ARG A 177 -10.35 6.56 -30.29
CA ARG A 177 -11.04 5.28 -30.45
C ARG A 177 -11.00 5.02 -31.96
N SER A 178 -10.00 4.26 -32.40
CA SER A 178 -9.87 3.81 -33.75
C SER A 178 -11.05 2.88 -33.99
N ALA A 179 -11.23 2.47 -35.23
CA ALA A 179 -12.33 1.61 -35.62
C ALA A 179 -12.55 0.52 -34.57
N THR A 180 -13.80 0.16 -34.29
CA THR A 180 -14.09 -0.83 -33.26
C THR A 180 -13.19 -2.06 -33.45
N ALA A 181 -12.81 -2.77 -32.38
CA ALA A 181 -11.85 -3.87 -32.49
C ALA A 181 -12.27 -4.91 -33.56
N GLU A 182 -13.57 -5.03 -33.83
CA GLU A 182 -14.11 -5.83 -34.93
C GLU A 182 -13.74 -5.29 -36.32
N THR A 183 -13.75 -3.98 -36.51
CA THR A 183 -13.40 -3.31 -37.78
C THR A 183 -11.91 -3.42 -38.06
N GLU A 184 -11.05 -3.15 -37.07
CA GLU A 184 -9.60 -3.33 -37.21
C GLU A 184 -9.25 -4.79 -37.51
N LEU A 185 -9.88 -5.74 -36.82
CA LEU A 185 -9.69 -7.16 -37.09
C LEU A 185 -10.14 -7.52 -38.51
N ALA A 186 -11.29 -6.99 -38.96
CA ALA A 186 -11.78 -7.21 -40.32
C ALA A 186 -10.81 -6.66 -41.38
N GLU A 187 -10.29 -5.43 -41.19
CA GLU A 187 -9.30 -4.84 -42.09
C GLU A 187 -8.03 -5.66 -42.17
N VAL A 188 -7.49 -6.12 -41.04
CA VAL A 188 -6.29 -6.98 -40.99
C VAL A 188 -6.53 -8.31 -41.71
N LEU A 189 -7.68 -8.96 -41.51
CA LEU A 189 -8.00 -10.22 -42.15
C LEU A 189 -8.22 -10.06 -43.66
N VAL A 190 -8.90 -8.99 -44.09
CA VAL A 190 -9.10 -8.66 -45.51
C VAL A 190 -7.75 -8.37 -46.18
N TRP A 191 -6.89 -7.58 -45.55
CA TRP A 191 -5.54 -7.33 -46.04
C TRP A 191 -4.72 -8.63 -46.15
N ALA A 192 -4.76 -9.47 -45.13
CA ALA A 192 -3.99 -10.71 -45.10
C ALA A 192 -4.44 -11.71 -46.17
N LEU A 193 -5.75 -11.76 -46.47
CA LEU A 193 -6.29 -12.52 -47.60
C LEU A 193 -5.82 -11.94 -48.94
N ALA A 194 -5.90 -10.61 -49.10
CA ALA A 194 -5.47 -9.93 -50.33
C ALA A 194 -3.97 -10.12 -50.62
N GLN A 195 -3.14 -10.21 -49.58
CA GLN A 195 -1.70 -10.47 -49.67
C GLN A 195 -1.34 -11.97 -49.66
N GLY A 196 -2.33 -12.87 -49.55
CA GLY A 196 -2.08 -14.32 -49.50
C GLY A 196 -1.31 -14.80 -48.27
N VAL A 197 -1.29 -14.01 -47.19
CA VAL A 197 -0.64 -14.36 -45.91
C VAL A 197 -1.38 -15.49 -45.20
N ILE A 198 -2.71 -15.51 -45.34
CA ILE A 198 -3.61 -16.58 -44.91
C ILE A 198 -4.63 -16.85 -46.02
N ASP A 199 -5.28 -18.01 -45.97
CA ASP A 199 -6.42 -18.32 -46.83
C ASP A 199 -7.77 -18.12 -46.11
N GLU A 200 -8.87 -18.29 -46.85
CA GLU A 200 -10.23 -18.13 -46.30
C GLU A 200 -10.50 -19.10 -45.13
N ARG A 201 -9.95 -20.32 -45.20
CA ARG A 201 -10.14 -21.36 -44.17
C ARG A 201 -9.43 -20.99 -42.87
N ASP A 202 -8.27 -20.37 -42.99
CA ASP A 202 -7.49 -19.88 -41.86
C ASP A 202 -8.17 -18.65 -41.22
N ARG A 203 -8.71 -17.74 -42.02
CA ARG A 203 -9.55 -16.64 -41.52
C ARG A 203 -10.76 -17.15 -40.74
N ASP A 204 -11.52 -18.08 -41.32
CA ASP A 204 -12.72 -18.64 -40.68
C ASP A 204 -12.38 -19.37 -39.39
N LEU A 205 -11.26 -20.09 -39.37
CA LEU A 205 -10.77 -20.75 -38.16
C LEU A 205 -10.46 -19.73 -37.06
N LEU A 206 -9.77 -18.63 -37.36
CA LEU A 206 -9.41 -17.61 -36.37
C LEU A 206 -10.64 -16.89 -35.81
N VAL A 207 -11.63 -16.57 -36.66
CA VAL A 207 -12.90 -15.98 -36.23
C VAL A 207 -13.67 -16.94 -35.33
N THR A 208 -13.75 -18.22 -35.72
CA THR A 208 -14.42 -19.26 -34.93
C THR A 208 -13.79 -19.43 -33.55
N LEU A 209 -12.44 -19.41 -33.47
CA LEU A 209 -11.71 -19.47 -32.21
C LEU A 209 -11.96 -18.23 -31.34
N ALA A 210 -12.05 -17.04 -31.94
CA ALA A 210 -12.34 -15.81 -31.21
C ALA A 210 -13.75 -15.83 -30.59
N VAL A 211 -14.76 -16.25 -31.36
CA VAL A 211 -16.13 -16.43 -30.86
C VAL A 211 -16.20 -17.48 -29.75
N ALA A 212 -15.49 -18.60 -29.91
CA ALA A 212 -15.43 -19.64 -28.88
C ALA A 212 -14.72 -19.18 -27.60
N ALA A 213 -13.67 -18.36 -27.71
CA ALA A 213 -12.96 -17.79 -26.57
C ALA A 213 -13.82 -16.79 -25.78
N ASP A 214 -14.58 -15.94 -26.48
CA ASP A 214 -15.50 -14.99 -25.89
C ASP A 214 -16.62 -15.70 -25.11
N ARG A 215 -17.28 -16.68 -25.75
CA ARG A 215 -18.32 -17.52 -25.09
C ARG A 215 -17.79 -18.24 -23.85
N ALA A 216 -16.52 -18.63 -23.86
CA ALA A 216 -15.86 -19.30 -22.74
C ALA A 216 -15.39 -18.34 -21.63
N GLY A 217 -15.55 -17.02 -21.80
CA GLY A 217 -15.14 -16.02 -20.81
C GLY A 217 -13.62 -15.99 -20.58
N VAL A 218 -12.82 -16.31 -21.61
CA VAL A 218 -11.36 -16.34 -21.49
C VAL A 218 -10.82 -14.91 -21.36
N ARG A 219 -10.62 -14.46 -20.13
CA ARG A 219 -10.14 -13.10 -19.80
C ARG A 219 -8.61 -12.97 -19.67
N HIS A 220 -7.87 -14.08 -19.80
CA HIS A 220 -6.43 -14.11 -19.49
C HIS A 220 -5.54 -13.98 -20.73
N SER A 221 -4.82 -12.86 -20.81
CA SER A 221 -3.73 -12.53 -21.74
C SER A 221 -2.34 -12.87 -21.18
N GLY A 222 -2.24 -13.85 -20.27
CA GLY A 222 -0.97 -14.31 -19.72
C GLY A 222 -0.18 -15.12 -20.75
N ARG A 223 0.88 -14.51 -21.33
CA ARG A 223 1.84 -15.09 -22.29
C ARG A 223 1.23 -16.07 -23.32
N GLY A 224 0.62 -15.48 -24.36
CA GLY A 224 0.39 -16.17 -25.63
C GLY A 224 -0.99 -15.95 -26.24
N ARG A 225 -1.01 -15.39 -27.47
CA ARG A 225 -2.10 -15.47 -28.46
C ARG A 225 -3.54 -15.23 -27.94
N GLY A 226 -3.71 -14.43 -26.89
CA GLY A 226 -5.02 -14.00 -26.38
C GLY A 226 -5.96 -15.14 -25.95
N GLY A 227 -5.45 -16.31 -25.58
CA GLY A 227 -6.30 -17.44 -25.17
C GLY A 227 -6.99 -18.21 -26.30
N LEU A 228 -6.84 -17.79 -27.56
CA LEU A 228 -7.39 -18.45 -28.76
C LEU A 228 -6.91 -19.90 -28.91
N THR A 229 -5.68 -20.19 -28.47
CA THR A 229 -5.08 -21.52 -28.50
C THR A 229 -5.11 -22.24 -27.14
N SER A 230 -6.01 -21.82 -26.24
CA SER A 230 -6.22 -22.50 -24.96
C SER A 230 -6.87 -23.86 -25.18
N HIS A 231 -6.61 -24.81 -24.26
CA HIS A 231 -7.14 -26.17 -24.39
C HIS A 231 -8.67 -26.17 -24.52
N LEU A 232 -9.35 -25.37 -23.69
CA LEU A 232 -10.80 -25.24 -23.68
C LEU A 232 -11.33 -24.79 -25.05
N VAL A 233 -10.78 -23.72 -25.61
CA VAL A 233 -11.21 -23.16 -26.90
C VAL A 233 -10.91 -24.12 -28.05
N THR A 234 -9.69 -24.68 -28.10
CA THR A 234 -9.32 -25.62 -29.18
C THR A 234 -10.13 -26.91 -29.14
N THR A 235 -10.56 -27.37 -27.97
CA THR A 235 -11.37 -28.59 -27.83
C THR A 235 -12.80 -28.35 -28.31
N ALA A 236 -13.38 -27.19 -27.98
CA ALA A 236 -14.72 -26.81 -28.45
C ALA A 236 -14.77 -26.74 -29.99
N VAL A 237 -13.83 -26.00 -30.60
CA VAL A 237 -13.77 -25.85 -32.06
C VAL A 237 -13.42 -27.17 -32.76
N ALA A 238 -12.55 -28.00 -32.17
CA ALA A 238 -12.21 -29.31 -32.72
C ALA A 238 -13.41 -30.27 -32.78
N LYS A 239 -14.27 -30.24 -31.75
CA LYS A 239 -15.50 -31.04 -31.71
C LYS A 239 -16.47 -30.62 -32.82
N GLU A 240 -16.62 -29.33 -33.07
CA GLU A 240 -17.48 -28.80 -34.13
C GLU A 240 -16.92 -29.10 -35.53
N ALA A 241 -15.61 -29.03 -35.70
CA ALA A 241 -14.94 -29.28 -36.99
C ALA A 241 -14.65 -30.77 -37.27
N GLY A 242 -14.92 -31.69 -36.34
CA GLY A 242 -14.68 -33.13 -36.52
C GLY A 242 -13.21 -33.52 -36.63
N VAL A 243 -12.29 -32.75 -36.02
CA VAL A 243 -10.84 -32.97 -36.06
C VAL A 243 -10.22 -33.01 -34.66
N SER A 244 -8.93 -33.31 -34.55
CA SER A 244 -8.27 -33.29 -33.23
C SER A 244 -7.98 -31.85 -32.76
N PRO A 245 -8.00 -31.58 -31.44
CA PRO A 245 -7.60 -30.29 -30.87
C PRO A 245 -6.16 -29.87 -31.23
N ILE A 246 -5.26 -30.85 -31.42
CA ILE A 246 -3.88 -30.62 -31.85
C ILE A 246 -3.85 -30.05 -33.27
N THR A 247 -4.70 -30.54 -34.17
CA THR A 247 -4.80 -30.03 -35.55
C THR A 247 -5.28 -28.58 -35.56
N ILE A 248 -6.32 -28.25 -34.78
CA ILE A 248 -6.81 -26.88 -34.61
C ILE A 248 -5.73 -25.96 -34.06
N ARG A 249 -5.07 -26.37 -32.97
CA ARG A 249 -4.00 -25.60 -32.34
C ARG A 249 -2.84 -25.34 -33.29
N ARG A 250 -2.42 -26.36 -34.05
CA ARG A 250 -1.31 -26.26 -35.02
C ARG A 250 -1.65 -25.26 -36.12
N ARG A 251 -2.83 -25.36 -36.74
CA ARG A 251 -3.28 -24.44 -37.81
C ARG A 251 -3.41 -23.01 -37.28
N ALA A 252 -4.12 -22.80 -36.18
CA ALA A 252 -4.26 -21.48 -35.57
C ALA A 252 -2.90 -20.86 -35.21
N THR A 253 -1.97 -21.66 -34.70
CA THR A 253 -0.60 -21.22 -34.38
C THR A 253 0.16 -20.79 -35.63
N ALA A 254 0.03 -21.53 -36.73
CA ALA A 254 0.67 -21.21 -38.01
C ALA A 254 0.10 -19.91 -38.58
N SER A 255 -1.22 -19.76 -38.67
CA SER A 255 -1.87 -18.56 -39.20
C SER A 255 -1.57 -17.33 -38.34
N LEU A 256 -1.61 -17.45 -37.00
CA LEU A 256 -1.22 -16.35 -36.10
C LEU A 256 0.26 -15.97 -36.23
N LYS A 257 1.14 -16.94 -36.51
CA LYS A 257 2.57 -16.66 -36.75
C LYS A 257 2.78 -15.97 -38.10
N ALA A 258 2.06 -16.39 -39.15
CA ALA A 258 2.10 -15.77 -40.47
C ALA A 258 1.60 -14.31 -40.39
N LEU A 259 0.46 -14.07 -39.74
CA LEU A 259 -0.06 -12.72 -39.49
C LEU A 259 0.91 -11.86 -38.70
N ALA A 260 1.52 -12.38 -37.62
CA ALA A 260 2.49 -11.63 -36.82
C ALA A 260 3.76 -11.28 -37.61
N ALA A 261 4.26 -12.19 -38.44
CA ALA A 261 5.42 -11.95 -39.29
C ALA A 261 5.13 -10.91 -40.39
N ALA A 262 3.93 -10.95 -40.98
CA ALA A 262 3.51 -10.02 -42.01
C ALA A 262 3.20 -8.63 -41.43
N ALA A 263 2.57 -8.55 -40.26
CA ALA A 263 2.31 -7.28 -39.57
C ALA A 263 3.60 -6.52 -39.19
N ALA A 264 4.68 -7.25 -38.86
CA ALA A 264 5.99 -6.64 -38.63
C ALA A 264 6.59 -5.97 -39.89
N GLN A 265 6.09 -6.29 -41.08
CA GLN A 265 6.51 -5.70 -42.36
C GLN A 265 5.66 -4.46 -42.74
N ILE A 266 4.52 -4.23 -42.07
CA ILE A 266 3.61 -3.09 -42.32
C ILE A 266 4.05 -1.82 -41.57
N SER A 267 4.86 -1.95 -40.51
CA SER A 267 5.31 -0.80 -39.68
C SER A 267 6.57 -0.10 -40.21
N ALA A 268 6.67 0.15 -41.52
CA ALA A 268 7.67 1.04 -42.11
C ALA A 268 6.99 2.13 -42.96
#